data_AF-H6PTT5-F1
#
_entry.id   AF-H6PTT5-F1
#
_cell.length_a   1.000
_cell.length_b   1.000
_cell.length_c   1.000
_cell.angle_alpha   90.00
_cell.angle_beta   90.00
_cell.angle_gamma   90.00
#
_symmetry.space_group_name_H-M   'P 1'
#
loop_
_entity.id
_entity.type
_entity.pdbx_description
1 polymer ?
#
loop_
_entity_poly.entity_id
_entity_poly.type
_entity_poly.pdbx_seq_one_letter_code
_entity_poly.pdbx_strand_id
1 'polypeptide(L)'
;MKNEEQHNPPTPKHGRIIFPLYTMGKVCVDKKLIDEEWKLNEFETGKGSDERFGNDVAGEPLPLDGHILNGGRTDDTDWVNATNEEIRAELKDPMFNWINYTIRR
;
A
#
# COMPACT_ATOMS: atom_id res chain seq x y z
N MET A 1 -28.93 -24.33 29.12
CA MET A 1 -27.92 -23.25 29.11
C MET A 1 -27.21 -23.35 27.77
N LYS A 2 -27.34 -22.35 26.89
CA LYS A 2 -26.66 -22.34 25.58
C LYS A 2 -25.27 -21.73 25.78
N ASN A 3 -24.23 -22.42 25.35
CA ASN A 3 -22.87 -21.89 25.32
C ASN A 3 -22.80 -20.88 24.18
N GLU A 4 -22.69 -19.59 24.51
CA GLU A 4 -22.40 -18.55 23.54
C GLU A 4 -20.89 -18.57 23.27
N GLU A 5 -20.50 -18.91 22.04
CA GLU A 5 -19.12 -18.72 21.59
C GLU A 5 -18.79 -17.24 21.65
N GLN A 6 -17.80 -16.88 22.46
CA GLN A 6 -17.25 -15.53 22.51
C GLN A 6 -16.52 -15.25 21.19
N HIS A 7 -17.21 -14.60 20.25
CA HIS A 7 -16.58 -13.99 19.10
C HIS A 7 -15.81 -12.74 19.57
N ASN A 8 -14.52 -12.91 19.84
CA ASN A 8 -13.64 -11.76 19.98
C ASN A 8 -13.63 -11.01 18.64
N PRO A 9 -13.88 -9.69 18.62
CA PRO A 9 -13.76 -8.91 17.40
C PRO A 9 -12.32 -9.05 16.86
N PRO A 10 -12.14 -9.16 15.54
CA PRO A 10 -10.80 -9.28 14.96
C PRO A 10 -9.96 -8.07 15.37
N THR A 11 -8.80 -8.33 15.97
CA THR A 11 -7.84 -7.27 16.31
C THR A 11 -7.34 -6.65 15.01
N PRO A 12 -7.49 -5.32 14.79
CA PRO A 12 -6.93 -4.69 13.61
C PRO A 12 -5.41 -4.79 13.64
N LYS A 13 -4.82 -5.47 12.66
CA LYS A 13 -3.36 -5.61 12.53
C LYS A 13 -2.69 -4.42 11.85
N HIS A 14 -3.45 -3.65 11.06
CA HIS A 14 -2.92 -2.56 10.25
C HIS A 14 -3.78 -1.29 10.37
N GLY A 15 -3.13 -0.13 10.21
CA GLY A 15 -3.78 1.19 10.30
C GLY A 15 -4.05 1.78 8.92
N ARG A 16 -5.21 2.41 8.74
CA ARG A 16 -5.58 3.11 7.50
C ARG A 16 -5.07 4.55 7.52
N ILE A 17 -4.48 5.00 6.41
CA ILE A 17 -4.22 6.43 6.18
C ILE A 17 -5.57 7.13 6.01
N ILE A 18 -5.94 7.97 6.98
CA ILE A 18 -7.20 8.74 6.96
C ILE A 18 -7.02 10.18 6.45
N PHE A 19 -5.78 10.67 6.42
CA PHE A 19 -5.43 11.98 5.87
C PHE A 19 -3.93 12.05 5.51
N PRO A 20 -3.55 12.61 4.34
CA PRO A 20 -4.43 13.09 3.26
C PRO A 20 -5.29 11.97 2.67
N LEU A 21 -6.51 12.30 2.24
CA LEU A 21 -7.50 11.31 1.78
C LEU A 21 -7.07 10.56 0.49
N TYR A 22 -6.18 11.16 -0.30
CA TYR A 22 -5.68 10.59 -1.55
C TYR A 22 -4.20 10.23 -1.45
N THR A 23 -3.93 8.95 -1.19
CA THR A 23 -2.62 8.33 -1.43
C THR A 23 -2.60 7.74 -2.84
N MET A 24 -1.41 7.48 -3.40
CA MET A 24 -1.30 6.82 -4.71
C MET A 24 -2.02 5.46 -4.71
N GLY A 25 -1.89 4.69 -3.62
CA GLY A 25 -2.65 3.46 -3.42
C GLY A 25 -4.17 3.65 -3.47
N LYS A 26 -4.69 4.71 -2.85
CA LYS A 26 -6.13 5.00 -2.89
C LYS A 26 -6.61 5.34 -4.30
N VAL A 27 -5.79 6.05 -5.08
CA VAL A 27 -6.07 6.32 -6.51
C VAL A 27 -6.12 5.02 -7.30
N CYS A 28 -5.18 4.09 -7.09
CA CYS A 28 -5.19 2.78 -7.73
C CYS A 28 -6.46 1.97 -7.38
N VAL A 29 -6.89 1.97 -6.12
CA VAL A 29 -8.15 1.32 -5.71
C VAL A 29 -9.34 1.96 -6.41
N ASP A 30 -9.44 3.28 -6.42
CA ASP A 30 -10.56 4.01 -7.05
C ASP A 30 -10.61 3.81 -8.58
N LYS A 31 -9.44 3.58 -9.19
CA LYS A 31 -9.30 3.25 -10.61
C LYS A 31 -9.39 1.74 -10.91
N LYS A 32 -9.61 0.90 -9.89
CA LYS A 32 -9.71 -0.57 -9.99
C LYS A 32 -8.45 -1.24 -10.54
N LEU A 33 -7.29 -0.65 -10.24
CA LEU A 33 -5.97 -1.24 -10.51
C LEU A 33 -5.52 -2.14 -9.35
N ILE A 34 -5.97 -1.83 -8.13
CA ILE A 34 -5.80 -2.67 -6.95
C ILE A 34 -7.19 -3.12 -6.52
N ASP A 35 -7.38 -4.43 -6.38
CA ASP A 35 -8.69 -5.01 -6.15
C ASP A 35 -9.17 -4.79 -4.71
N GLU A 36 -8.23 -4.80 -3.76
CA GLU A 36 -8.55 -4.89 -2.34
C GLU A 36 -7.90 -3.76 -1.53
N GLU A 37 -8.72 -2.82 -1.03
CA GLU A 37 -8.23 -1.64 -0.31
C GLU A 37 -7.41 -1.97 0.96
N TRP A 38 -7.66 -3.13 1.60
CA TRP A 38 -6.91 -3.52 2.79
C TRP A 38 -5.41 -3.74 2.51
N LYS A 39 -5.04 -4.09 1.27
CA LYS A 39 -3.64 -4.26 0.85
C LYS A 39 -2.82 -2.97 1.00
N LEU A 40 -3.47 -1.80 0.96
CA LEU A 40 -2.81 -0.51 1.13
C LEU A 40 -2.19 -0.34 2.53
N ASN A 41 -2.68 -1.08 3.52
CA ASN A 41 -2.12 -1.05 4.87
C ASN A 41 -0.97 -2.07 5.04
N GLU A 42 -0.65 -2.81 3.99
CA GLU A 42 0.41 -3.83 3.97
C GLU A 42 1.53 -3.48 3.00
N PHE A 43 1.70 -2.19 2.68
CA PHE A 43 2.91 -1.67 2.03
C PHE A 43 4.07 -1.65 3.04
N GLU A 44 4.24 -2.76 3.75
CA GLU A 44 5.25 -3.01 4.76
C GLU A 44 6.53 -3.47 4.08
N THR A 45 7.66 -3.03 4.62
CA THR A 45 8.95 -3.44 4.09
C THR A 45 10.03 -3.50 5.17
N GLY A 46 11.19 -4.03 4.78
CA GLY A 46 12.37 -4.07 5.62
C GLY A 46 12.80 -2.67 6.05
N LYS A 47 13.41 -2.59 7.23
CA LYS A 47 13.85 -1.31 7.81
C LYS A 47 15.23 -0.88 7.30
N GLY A 48 15.90 -1.73 6.51
CA GLY A 48 17.18 -1.41 5.87
C GLY A 48 18.37 -1.30 6.82
N SER A 49 18.27 -1.82 8.05
CA SER A 49 19.33 -1.77 9.06
C SER A 49 19.57 -3.15 9.63
N ASP A 50 20.77 -3.68 9.46
CA ASP A 50 21.24 -4.89 10.14
C ASP A 50 21.60 -4.65 11.61
N GLU A 51 21.75 -3.38 12.01
CA GLU A 51 21.95 -2.99 13.40
C GLU A 51 20.67 -3.19 14.22
N ARG A 52 20.82 -3.89 15.35
CA ARG A 52 19.76 -4.06 16.36
C ARG A 52 19.83 -2.94 17.38
N PHE A 53 18.68 -2.35 17.69
CA PHE A 53 18.54 -1.46 18.84
C PHE A 53 17.98 -2.25 20.02
N GLY A 54 18.83 -2.54 21.03
CA GLY A 54 18.42 -3.33 22.19
C GLY A 54 18.03 -4.76 21.82
N ASN A 55 16.77 -5.12 22.09
CA ASN A 55 16.21 -6.44 21.79
C ASN A 55 15.37 -6.47 20.49
N ASP A 56 15.39 -5.39 19.71
CA ASP A 56 14.67 -5.35 18.44
C ASP A 56 15.23 -6.35 17.44
N VAL A 57 14.33 -6.84 16.57
CA VAL A 57 14.71 -7.67 15.43
C VAL A 57 15.45 -6.80 14.42
N ALA A 58 16.56 -7.31 13.89
CA ALA A 58 17.29 -6.66 12.81
C ALA A 58 16.36 -6.47 11.60
N GLY A 59 16.56 -5.38 10.87
CA GLY A 59 15.76 -5.07 9.69
C GLY A 59 16.11 -5.98 8.51
N GLU A 60 15.10 -6.30 7.72
CA GLU A 60 15.27 -6.87 6.38
C GLU A 60 15.75 -5.80 5.39
N PRO A 61 16.31 -6.20 4.23
CA PRO A 61 16.68 -5.29 3.15
C PRO A 61 15.52 -4.40 2.69
N LEU A 62 15.85 -3.20 2.20
CA LEU A 62 14.89 -2.29 1.58
C LEU A 62 14.37 -2.87 0.25
N PRO A 63 13.19 -2.42 -0.22
CA PRO A 63 12.73 -2.72 -1.58
C PRO A 63 13.76 -2.30 -2.63
N LEU A 64 13.75 -3.01 -3.75
CA LEU A 64 14.50 -2.61 -4.93
C LEU A 64 13.93 -1.32 -5.54
N ASP A 65 14.77 -0.59 -6.26
CA ASP A 65 14.34 0.53 -7.11
C ASP A 65 13.21 0.08 -8.03
N GLY A 66 12.20 0.95 -8.16
CA GLY A 66 10.97 0.64 -8.90
C GLY A 66 9.90 -0.12 -8.10
N HIS A 67 10.18 -0.55 -6.87
CA HIS A 67 9.20 -1.23 -6.00
C HIS A 67 9.09 -0.59 -4.60
N ILE A 68 9.49 0.67 -4.47
CA ILE A 68 9.53 1.35 -3.17
C ILE A 68 8.11 1.65 -2.66
N LEU A 69 7.19 2.07 -3.54
CA LEU A 69 5.91 2.65 -3.12
C LEU A 69 4.90 1.62 -2.59
N ASN A 70 5.07 0.34 -2.93
CA ASN A 70 4.27 -0.78 -2.41
C ASN A 70 5.02 -1.65 -1.39
N GLY A 71 6.19 -1.21 -0.92
CA GLY A 71 6.99 -1.97 0.05
C GLY A 71 7.72 -3.20 -0.50
N GLY A 72 7.91 -3.29 -1.83
CA GLY A 72 8.59 -4.42 -2.47
C GLY A 72 7.69 -5.61 -2.78
N ARG A 73 6.38 -5.42 -2.72
CA ARG A 73 5.40 -6.47 -3.06
C ARG A 73 5.40 -6.74 -4.57
N THR A 74 5.03 -7.96 -4.94
CA THR A 74 5.00 -8.42 -6.35
C THR A 74 3.59 -8.80 -6.80
N ASP A 75 2.56 -8.26 -6.14
CA ASP A 75 1.15 -8.45 -6.47
C ASP A 75 0.58 -7.21 -7.21
N ASP A 76 -0.74 -7.13 -7.35
CA ASP A 76 -1.48 -6.03 -8.00
C ASP A 76 -1.17 -4.64 -7.41
N THR A 77 -0.59 -4.58 -6.21
CA THR A 77 -0.18 -3.31 -5.59
C THR A 77 0.92 -2.59 -6.35
N ASP A 78 1.63 -3.27 -7.25
CA ASP A 78 2.74 -2.68 -8.01
C ASP A 78 2.32 -1.55 -8.96
N TRP A 79 1.02 -1.43 -9.25
CA TRP A 79 0.48 -0.29 -10.00
C TRP A 79 0.77 1.07 -9.35
N VAL A 80 1.04 1.13 -8.05
CA VAL A 80 1.46 2.40 -7.42
C VAL A 80 2.87 2.83 -7.84
N ASN A 81 3.71 1.91 -8.33
CA ASN A 81 5.02 2.21 -8.87
C ASN A 81 5.00 2.55 -10.36
N ALA A 82 3.87 2.32 -11.05
CA ALA A 82 3.77 2.51 -12.48
C ALA A 82 3.90 3.98 -12.89
N THR A 83 4.54 4.20 -14.03
CA THR A 83 4.67 5.49 -14.69
C THR A 83 3.32 6.02 -15.16
N ASN A 84 3.27 7.31 -15.50
CA ASN A 84 2.08 7.89 -16.12
C ASN A 84 1.73 7.16 -17.43
N GLU A 85 2.74 6.80 -18.22
CA GLU A 85 2.60 6.13 -19.50
C GLU A 85 1.93 4.75 -19.34
N GLU A 86 2.39 3.95 -18.37
CA GLU A 86 1.82 2.64 -18.06
C GLU A 86 0.37 2.75 -17.57
N ILE A 87 0.08 3.67 -16.65
CA ILE A 87 -1.28 3.87 -16.15
C ILE A 87 -2.22 4.37 -17.26
N ARG A 88 -1.77 5.29 -18.13
CA ARG A 88 -2.56 5.77 -19.27
C ARG A 88 -2.91 4.63 -20.22
N ALA A 89 -1.96 3.74 -20.46
CA ALA A 89 -2.16 2.58 -21.33
C ALA A 89 -3.18 1.61 -20.72
N GLU A 90 -3.03 1.29 -19.42
CA GLU A 90 -3.91 0.38 -18.70
C GLU A 90 -5.35 0.92 -18.61
N LEU A 91 -5.50 2.16 -18.15
CA LEU A 91 -6.80 2.79 -17.95
C LEU A 91 -7.43 3.31 -19.25
N LYS A 92 -6.68 3.32 -20.36
CA LYS A 92 -7.05 3.99 -21.62
C LYS A 92 -7.45 5.46 -21.40
N ASP A 93 -6.80 6.11 -20.45
CA ASP A 93 -7.06 7.50 -20.05
C ASP A 93 -5.81 8.35 -20.37
N PRO A 94 -5.75 9.02 -21.53
CA PRO A 94 -4.57 9.80 -21.92
C PRO A 94 -4.34 11.02 -21.04
N MET A 95 -5.33 11.44 -20.25
CA MET A 95 -5.23 12.60 -19.37
C MET A 95 -4.71 12.25 -17.98
N PHE A 96 -4.50 10.96 -17.68
CA PHE A 96 -3.97 10.54 -16.39
C PHE A 96 -2.57 11.17 -16.14
N ASN A 97 -2.39 11.70 -14.93
CA ASN A 97 -1.10 12.16 -14.43
C ASN A 97 -1.11 12.09 -12.90
N TRP A 98 -0.15 11.36 -12.32
CA TRP A 98 0.01 11.20 -10.87
C TRP A 98 0.00 12.54 -10.12
N ILE A 99 0.63 13.57 -10.68
CA ILE A 99 0.75 14.88 -10.00
C ILE A 99 -0.60 15.57 -9.79
N ASN A 100 -1.61 15.25 -10.61
CA ASN A 100 -2.95 15.83 -10.47
C ASN A 100 -3.67 15.30 -9.22
N TYR A 101 -3.32 14.11 -8.76
CA TYR A 101 -3.94 13.46 -7.60
C TYR A 101 -3.20 13.74 -6.29
N THR A 102 -1.98 14.28 -6.34
CA THR A 102 -1.16 14.57 -5.16
C THR A 102 -1.22 16.04 -4.70
N ILE A 103 -1.71 16.97 -5.54
CA ILE A 103 -1.63 18.42 -5.25
C ILE A 103 -3.01 19.12 -5.15
N ARG A 104 -4.09 18.56 -5.71
CA ARG A 104 -5.40 19.24 -5.69
C ARG A 104 -6.11 19.01 -4.35
N ARG A 105 -5.99 20.00 -3.47
CA ARG A 105 -6.89 20.26 -2.34
C ARG A 105 -8.20 20.86 -2.83
#